data_AF-A0A8J6Y5K5-F1
#
_entry.id   AF-A0A8J6Y5K5-F1
#
_cell.length_a   1.000
_cell.length_b   1.000
_cell.length_c   1.000
_cell.angle_alpha   90.00
_cell.angle_beta   90.00
_cell.angle_gamma   90.00
#
_symmetry.space_group_name_H-M   'P 1'
#
loop_
_entity.id
_entity.type
_entity.pdbx_description
1 polymer ?
#
loop_
_entity_poly.entity_id
_entity_poly.type
_entity_poly.pdbx_seq_one_letter_code
_entity_poly.pdbx_strand_id
1 'polypeptide(L)'
;MSLHRLGVVAVYPKPESPSEWTDLGRTLSEAMRHVGTDSRVGKAAVPQPDDTPIIRRELRYVAVGASTGGPGAACELLAALGRRTRVGVAFVQHIAEGFEGALAEWLATELGMDVAVARHGERLSSGKVRVAPPGNHMLVDRGGVIRLDRLAAPVGGHRPAVDVLFRSLCQQPSGRVAAVLLSGMGSDGAEAMAELRKANVLTIAQNEASCAVFGMPRAAIDRRAAAYALAPPQIGRLLARAGGARQ
;
A
#
# COMPACT_ATOMS: atom_id res chain seq x y z
N MET A 1 27.51 16.13 7.89
CA MET A 1 27.35 14.77 8.45
C MET A 1 27.27 13.79 7.29
N SER A 2 28.20 12.83 7.19
CA SER A 2 28.27 11.90 6.04
C SER A 2 27.11 10.89 6.04
N LEU A 3 26.41 10.77 4.91
CA LEU A 3 25.20 9.97 4.68
C LEU A 3 25.37 8.46 4.91
N HIS A 4 26.62 7.96 4.92
CA HIS A 4 26.90 6.54 5.15
C HIS A 4 26.58 6.04 6.57
N ARG A 5 26.42 6.93 7.56
CA ARG A 5 26.09 6.52 8.94
C ARG A 5 24.60 6.23 9.19
N LEU A 6 23.73 6.42 8.19
CA LEU A 6 22.27 6.23 8.30
C LEU A 6 21.75 4.95 7.62
N GLY A 7 22.64 4.03 7.20
CA GLY A 7 22.23 2.81 6.47
C GLY A 7 21.67 3.07 5.07
N VAL A 8 21.80 4.30 4.56
CA VAL A 8 21.43 4.66 3.20
C VAL A 8 22.50 4.14 2.25
N VAL A 9 22.13 3.15 1.44
CA VAL A 9 23.04 2.51 0.47
C VAL A 9 23.41 3.46 -0.67
N ALA A 10 22.46 4.29 -1.11
CA ALA A 10 22.69 5.40 -2.03
C ALA A 10 21.51 6.40 -2.03
N VAL A 11 21.79 7.67 -2.35
CA VAL A 11 20.77 8.70 -2.62
C VAL A 11 20.97 9.16 -4.06
N TYR A 12 19.91 9.11 -4.85
CA TYR A 12 19.91 9.62 -6.23
C TYR A 12 18.94 10.79 -6.37
N PRO A 13 19.35 11.88 -7.04
CA PRO A 13 18.44 12.97 -7.37
C PRO A 13 17.34 12.48 -8.32
N LYS A 14 16.17 13.13 -8.28
CA LYS A 14 15.04 12.81 -9.15
C LYS A 14 15.44 13.13 -10.61
N PRO A 15 15.41 12.15 -11.53
CA PRO A 15 15.77 12.39 -12.93
C PRO A 15 14.80 13.34 -13.62
N GLU A 16 15.33 14.19 -14.50
CA GLU A 16 14.57 15.19 -15.25
C GLU A 16 14.32 14.78 -16.70
N SER A 17 15.02 13.74 -17.20
CA SER A 17 14.92 13.27 -18.58
C SER A 17 14.71 11.75 -18.74
N PRO A 18 14.07 11.28 -19.83
CA PRO A 18 13.81 9.85 -20.06
C PRO A 18 15.05 8.94 -20.08
N SER A 19 16.20 9.46 -20.54
CA SER A 19 17.48 8.72 -20.54
C SER A 19 18.01 8.52 -19.12
N GLU A 20 17.91 9.55 -18.27
CA GLU A 20 18.33 9.44 -16.86
C GLU A 20 17.45 8.47 -16.06
N TRP A 21 16.17 8.34 -16.44
CA TRP A 21 15.27 7.32 -15.86
C TRP A 21 15.64 5.90 -16.26
N THR A 22 16.13 5.70 -17.49
CA THR A 22 16.57 4.39 -17.98
C THR A 22 17.83 3.94 -17.24
N ASP A 23 18.76 4.87 -17.02
CA ASP A 23 19.98 4.60 -16.25
C ASP A 23 19.68 4.41 -14.76
N LEU A 24 18.80 5.24 -14.15
CA LEU A 24 18.37 5.02 -12.77
C LEU A 24 17.63 3.67 -12.62
N GLY A 25 16.81 3.27 -13.59
CA GLY A 25 16.14 1.96 -13.58
C GLY A 25 17.12 0.79 -13.62
N ARG A 26 18.20 0.91 -14.39
CA ARG A 26 19.29 -0.08 -14.43
C ARG A 26 20.06 -0.10 -13.10
N THR A 27 20.43 1.06 -12.57
CA THR A 27 21.16 1.22 -11.30
C THR A 27 20.35 0.74 -10.09
N LEU A 28 19.04 1.02 -10.04
CA LEU A 28 18.16 0.52 -8.98
C LEU A 28 18.04 -1.00 -9.06
N SER A 29 17.90 -1.56 -10.27
CA SER A 29 17.88 -3.02 -10.46
C SER A 29 19.18 -3.68 -10.03
N GLU A 30 20.34 -3.03 -10.22
CA GLU A 30 21.65 -3.51 -9.77
C GLU A 30 21.87 -3.36 -8.26
N ALA A 31 21.45 -2.23 -7.68
CA ALA A 31 21.55 -1.97 -6.24
C ALA A 31 20.63 -2.89 -5.44
N MET A 32 19.41 -3.16 -5.93
CA MET A 32 18.46 -4.09 -5.29
C MET A 32 18.96 -5.53 -5.27
N ARG A 33 19.85 -5.93 -6.20
CA ARG A 33 20.52 -7.24 -6.18
C ARG A 33 21.59 -7.39 -5.09
N HIS A 34 22.06 -6.29 -4.50
CA HIS A 34 23.16 -6.29 -3.52
C HIS A 34 22.74 -5.99 -2.07
N VAL A 35 21.47 -5.68 -1.80
CA VAL A 35 20.96 -5.48 -0.42
C VAL A 35 20.62 -6.84 0.19
N GLY A 36 21.65 -7.56 0.57
CA GLY A 36 21.61 -8.77 1.40
C GLY A 36 22.32 -8.52 2.72
N THR A 37 21.58 -8.75 3.81
CA THR A 37 22.05 -9.00 5.18
C THR A 37 22.91 -7.93 5.86
N ASP A 38 22.28 -7.02 6.62
CA ASP A 38 22.73 -6.80 7.99
C ASP A 38 21.61 -6.24 8.87
N SER A 39 21.24 -6.99 9.92
CA SER A 39 20.10 -6.70 10.78
C SER A 39 20.54 -6.74 12.24
N ARG A 40 20.96 -5.59 12.78
CA ARG A 40 21.02 -5.36 14.23
C ARG A 40 20.78 -3.89 14.50
N VAL A 41 19.65 -3.53 15.12
CA VAL A 41 19.53 -2.59 16.26
C VAL A 41 18.07 -2.57 16.78
N GLY A 42 17.93 -2.85 18.08
CA GLY A 42 17.01 -2.20 19.05
C GLY A 42 15.49 -2.24 18.84
N LYS A 43 14.79 -3.17 19.50
CA LYS A 43 13.32 -3.15 19.69
C LYS A 43 12.93 -2.12 20.76
N ALA A 44 12.13 -1.12 20.39
CA ALA A 44 11.18 -0.50 21.32
C ALA A 44 9.82 -1.20 21.19
N ALA A 45 9.28 -1.72 22.29
CA ALA A 45 8.02 -2.44 22.29
C ALA A 45 6.83 -1.48 22.28
N VAL A 46 6.02 -1.56 21.22
CA VAL A 46 4.69 -0.93 21.17
C VAL A 46 3.70 -1.87 21.89
N PRO A 47 2.84 -1.37 22.79
CA PRO A 47 1.86 -2.19 23.49
C PRO A 47 0.89 -2.85 22.50
N GLN A 48 0.70 -4.17 22.65
CA GLN A 48 -0.26 -4.97 21.90
C GLN A 48 -1.66 -4.82 22.56
N PRO A 49 -2.69 -4.28 21.87
CA PRO A 49 -4.08 -4.40 22.31
C PRO A 49 -4.61 -5.80 21.94
N ASP A 50 -5.46 -6.37 22.79
CA ASP A 50 -6.03 -7.73 22.73
C ASP A 50 -6.28 -8.32 21.33
N ASP A 51 -5.78 -9.55 21.15
CA ASP A 51 -5.50 -10.30 19.91
C ASP A 51 -6.70 -10.85 19.12
N THR A 52 -7.80 -10.11 18.95
CA THR A 52 -8.85 -10.55 18.00
C THR A 52 -9.04 -9.55 16.86
N PRO A 53 -8.72 -9.92 15.60
CA PRO A 53 -9.05 -9.09 14.46
C PRO A 53 -10.55 -8.79 14.45
N ILE A 54 -10.93 -7.53 14.26
CA ILE A 54 -12.32 -7.09 14.02
C ILE A 54 -12.76 -7.52 12.60
N ILE A 55 -12.41 -8.73 12.17
CA ILE A 55 -12.89 -9.37 10.96
C ILE A 55 -13.98 -10.34 11.41
N ARG A 56 -15.20 -9.81 11.58
CA ARG A 56 -16.38 -10.61 11.96
C ARG A 56 -16.97 -11.38 10.76
N ARG A 57 -16.48 -11.12 9.55
CA ARG A 57 -16.96 -11.65 8.27
C ARG A 57 -15.78 -11.82 7.32
N GLU A 58 -15.90 -12.70 6.32
CA GLU A 58 -14.83 -12.90 5.33
C GLU A 58 -14.47 -11.59 4.61
N LEU A 59 -13.18 -11.25 4.63
CA LEU A 59 -12.63 -10.05 4.00
C LEU A 59 -12.76 -10.17 2.48
N ARG A 60 -13.44 -9.21 1.85
CA ARG A 60 -13.63 -9.20 0.39
C ARG A 60 -12.57 -8.38 -0.32
N TYR A 61 -12.30 -7.18 0.19
CA TYR A 61 -11.39 -6.24 -0.47
C TYR A 61 -10.50 -5.51 0.53
N VAL A 62 -9.31 -5.12 0.08
CA VAL A 62 -8.38 -4.27 0.81
C VAL A 62 -8.00 -3.07 -0.05
N ALA A 63 -8.05 -1.88 0.54
CA ALA A 63 -7.43 -0.69 -0.04
C ALA A 63 -6.00 -0.57 0.49
N VAL A 64 -5.03 -0.36 -0.40
CA VAL A 64 -3.62 -0.19 -0.08
C VAL A 64 -3.18 1.18 -0.57
N GLY A 65 -2.53 1.95 0.27
CA GLY A 65 -1.93 3.24 -0.07
C GLY A 65 -0.42 3.22 0.18
N ALA A 66 0.36 3.74 -0.76
CA ALA A 66 1.82 3.82 -0.63
C ALA A 66 2.43 4.98 -1.43
N SER A 67 3.68 5.32 -1.13
CA SER A 67 4.47 6.31 -1.87
C SER A 67 5.92 5.83 -1.99
N THR A 68 6.93 6.58 -1.55
CA THR A 68 8.35 6.18 -1.60
C THR A 68 8.60 4.85 -0.86
N GLY A 69 9.21 3.88 -1.56
CA GLY A 69 9.38 2.50 -1.07
C GLY A 69 8.13 1.61 -1.19
N GLY A 70 7.02 2.17 -1.69
CA GLY A 70 5.75 1.51 -1.85
C GLY A 70 5.75 0.29 -2.77
N PRO A 71 6.38 0.31 -3.96
CA PRO A 71 6.40 -0.85 -4.85
C PRO A 71 6.98 -2.11 -4.20
N GLY A 72 8.13 -1.99 -3.52
CA GLY A 72 8.75 -3.10 -2.79
C GLY A 72 7.88 -3.60 -1.64
N ALA A 73 7.38 -2.69 -0.80
CA ALA A 73 6.51 -3.03 0.31
C ALA A 73 5.19 -3.70 -0.14
N ALA A 74 4.60 -3.21 -1.24
CA ALA A 74 3.40 -3.80 -1.83
C ALA A 74 3.69 -5.20 -2.39
N CYS A 75 4.83 -5.40 -3.04
CA CYS A 75 5.24 -6.70 -3.54
C CYS A 75 5.39 -7.72 -2.39
N GLU A 76 6.08 -7.38 -1.30
CA GLU A 76 6.21 -8.25 -0.13
C GLU A 76 4.85 -8.59 0.52
N LEU A 77 3.97 -7.59 0.65
CA LEU A 77 2.61 -7.79 1.16
C LEU A 77 1.83 -8.75 0.28
N LEU A 78 1.82 -8.52 -1.04
CA LEU A 78 1.05 -9.31 -2.00
C LEU A 78 1.60 -10.72 -2.14
N ALA A 79 2.93 -10.91 -2.09
CA ALA A 79 3.57 -12.22 -2.07
C ALA A 79 3.08 -13.04 -0.86
N ALA A 80 3.01 -12.42 0.33
CA ALA A 80 2.51 -13.06 1.53
C ALA A 80 0.97 -13.21 1.59
N LEU A 81 0.24 -12.34 0.88
CA LEU A 81 -1.21 -12.49 0.67
C LEU A 81 -1.50 -13.73 -0.19
N GLY A 82 -0.62 -14.02 -1.14
CA GLY A 82 -0.60 -15.24 -1.94
C GLY A 82 -1.50 -15.20 -3.17
N ARG A 83 -1.03 -15.80 -4.27
CA ARG A 83 -1.74 -15.81 -5.56
C ARG A 83 -3.15 -16.42 -5.55
N ARG A 84 -3.44 -17.26 -4.56
CA ARG A 84 -4.75 -17.95 -4.38
C ARG A 84 -5.71 -17.17 -3.48
N THR A 85 -5.34 -15.95 -3.08
CA THR A 85 -6.18 -15.11 -2.23
C THR A 85 -7.54 -14.84 -2.88
N ARG A 86 -8.58 -14.79 -2.05
CA ARG A 86 -9.92 -14.35 -2.46
C ARG A 86 -10.15 -12.86 -2.22
N VAL A 87 -9.14 -12.16 -1.72
CA VAL A 87 -9.22 -10.73 -1.43
C VAL A 87 -8.87 -9.96 -2.70
N GLY A 88 -9.74 -9.04 -3.13
CA GLY A 88 -9.42 -8.08 -4.18
C GLY A 88 -8.67 -6.87 -3.60
N VAL A 89 -7.68 -6.34 -4.30
CA VAL A 89 -6.80 -5.27 -3.84
C VAL A 89 -6.96 -4.03 -4.71
N ALA A 90 -7.39 -2.92 -4.11
CA ALA A 90 -7.33 -1.60 -4.72
C ALA A 90 -6.06 -0.90 -4.23
N PHE A 91 -5.14 -0.56 -5.12
CA PHE A 91 -3.82 -0.03 -4.77
C PHE A 91 -3.62 1.38 -5.33
N VAL A 92 -3.43 2.36 -4.44
CA VAL A 92 -2.95 3.70 -4.77
C VAL A 92 -1.46 3.76 -4.45
N GLN A 93 -0.68 4.01 -5.50
CA GLN A 93 0.74 4.31 -5.40
C GLN A 93 0.95 5.74 -5.91
N HIS A 94 1.55 6.61 -5.10
CA HIS A 94 2.03 7.90 -5.59
C HIS A 94 3.21 7.66 -6.52
N ILE A 95 2.98 7.80 -7.82
CA ILE A 95 3.95 7.60 -8.90
C ILE A 95 3.70 8.64 -10.00
N ALA A 96 4.73 8.90 -10.80
CA ALA A 96 4.60 9.78 -11.96
C ALA A 96 3.67 9.15 -13.02
N GLU A 97 3.00 9.99 -13.78
CA GLU A 97 2.17 9.57 -14.92
C GLU A 97 2.98 8.80 -15.96
N GLY A 98 2.40 7.72 -16.50
CA GLY A 98 3.04 6.84 -17.47
C GLY A 98 3.77 5.64 -16.87
N PHE A 99 3.92 5.57 -15.54
CA PHE A 99 4.61 4.47 -14.86
C PHE A 99 3.66 3.43 -14.24
N GLU A 100 2.36 3.71 -14.17
CA GLU A 100 1.37 2.81 -13.58
C GLU A 100 1.25 1.48 -14.32
N GLY A 101 1.40 1.49 -15.65
CA GLY A 101 1.43 0.29 -16.48
C GLY A 101 2.62 -0.60 -16.15
N ALA A 102 3.83 -0.01 -16.13
CA ALA A 102 5.06 -0.71 -15.78
C ALA A 102 5.04 -1.27 -14.35
N LEU A 103 4.50 -0.51 -13.39
CA LEU A 103 4.32 -0.99 -12.02
C LEU A 103 3.38 -2.20 -11.95
N ALA A 104 2.24 -2.14 -12.65
CA ALA A 104 1.28 -3.23 -12.68
C ALA A 104 1.86 -4.48 -13.34
N GLU A 105 2.57 -4.33 -14.45
CA GLU A 105 3.22 -5.43 -15.18
C GLU A 105 4.33 -6.08 -14.36
N TRP A 106 5.17 -5.28 -13.70
CA TRP A 106 6.21 -5.78 -12.82
C TRP A 106 5.62 -6.61 -11.66
N LEU A 107 4.60 -6.08 -10.97
CA LEU A 107 3.91 -6.81 -9.90
C LEU A 107 3.23 -8.09 -10.41
N ALA A 108 2.59 -8.03 -11.59
CA ALA A 108 1.95 -9.20 -12.20
C ALA A 108 2.98 -10.31 -12.46
N THR A 109 4.15 -9.94 -12.97
CA THR A 109 5.24 -10.86 -13.32
C THR A 109 5.86 -11.46 -12.07
N GLU A 110 6.25 -10.63 -11.11
CA GLU A 110 6.92 -11.06 -9.87
C GLU A 110 6.03 -11.99 -9.03
N LEU A 111 4.72 -11.72 -8.99
CA LEU A 111 3.79 -12.43 -8.12
C LEU A 111 3.04 -13.56 -8.84
N GLY A 112 2.99 -13.54 -10.18
CA GLY A 112 2.09 -14.37 -10.98
C GLY A 112 0.63 -14.19 -10.54
N MET A 113 0.20 -12.93 -10.40
CA MET A 113 -1.14 -12.49 -10.00
C MET A 113 -1.79 -11.64 -11.11
N ASP A 114 -3.13 -11.55 -11.12
CA ASP A 114 -3.85 -10.60 -11.99
C ASP A 114 -3.71 -9.19 -11.42
N VAL A 115 -2.62 -8.51 -11.82
CA VAL A 115 -2.36 -7.10 -11.50
C VAL A 115 -2.52 -6.27 -12.77
N ALA A 116 -3.33 -5.22 -12.70
CA ALA A 116 -3.58 -4.33 -13.84
C ALA A 116 -3.86 -2.90 -13.38
N VAL A 117 -3.68 -1.93 -14.27
CA VAL A 117 -4.18 -0.58 -14.07
C VAL A 117 -5.71 -0.61 -14.03
N ALA A 118 -6.31 0.07 -13.06
CA ALA A 118 -7.73 0.09 -12.84
C ALA A 118 -8.49 0.76 -13.99
N ARG A 119 -9.69 0.27 -14.29
CA ARG A 119 -10.62 0.80 -15.29
C ARG A 119 -11.90 1.27 -14.63
N HIS A 120 -12.43 2.40 -15.09
CA HIS A 120 -13.70 2.92 -14.58
C HIS A 120 -14.82 1.90 -14.83
N GLY A 121 -15.61 1.61 -13.80
CA GLY A 121 -16.76 0.71 -13.88
C GLY A 121 -16.42 -0.77 -13.77
N GLU A 122 -15.15 -1.16 -13.67
CA GLU A 122 -14.81 -2.56 -13.43
C GLU A 122 -15.09 -2.96 -11.97
N ARG A 123 -15.44 -4.23 -11.76
CA ARG A 123 -15.63 -4.79 -10.42
C ARG A 123 -14.28 -5.23 -9.86
N LEU A 124 -13.94 -4.75 -8.65
CA LEU A 124 -12.84 -5.29 -7.88
C LEU A 124 -13.20 -6.74 -7.52
N SER A 125 -12.57 -7.69 -8.21
CA SER A 125 -12.86 -9.13 -8.08
C SER A 125 -11.84 -9.80 -7.16
N SER A 126 -12.23 -10.94 -6.58
CA SER A 126 -11.35 -11.76 -5.74
C SER A 126 -10.04 -12.12 -6.45
N GLY A 127 -8.91 -12.01 -5.74
CA GLY A 127 -7.59 -12.38 -6.26
C GLY A 127 -6.98 -11.38 -7.25
N LYS A 128 -7.68 -10.28 -7.54
CA LYS A 128 -7.23 -9.25 -8.48
C LYS A 128 -6.65 -8.04 -7.76
N VAL A 129 -5.60 -7.46 -8.33
CA VAL A 129 -4.98 -6.22 -7.87
C VAL A 129 -5.19 -5.14 -8.92
N ARG A 130 -5.69 -3.97 -8.51
CA ARG A 130 -5.99 -2.84 -9.39
C ARG A 130 -5.25 -1.61 -8.93
N VAL A 131 -4.33 -1.14 -9.77
CA VAL A 131 -3.49 0.02 -9.52
C VAL A 131 -4.23 1.27 -10.01
N ALA A 132 -4.40 2.27 -9.14
CA ALA A 132 -5.00 3.54 -9.54
C ALA A 132 -4.15 4.23 -10.61
N PRO A 133 -4.75 4.66 -11.74
CA PRO A 133 -4.03 5.47 -12.71
C PRO A 133 -3.82 6.90 -12.17
N PRO A 134 -2.62 7.49 -12.36
CA PRO A 134 -2.36 8.92 -12.18
C PRO A 134 -3.43 9.80 -12.84
N GLY A 135 -3.66 10.98 -12.28
CA GLY A 135 -4.67 11.92 -12.78
C GLY A 135 -6.12 11.54 -12.47
N ASN A 136 -6.37 10.38 -11.84
CA ASN A 136 -7.70 9.94 -11.42
C ASN A 136 -7.70 9.61 -9.92
N HIS A 137 -8.67 10.11 -9.17
CA HIS A 137 -8.98 9.52 -7.88
C HIS A 137 -9.65 8.16 -8.09
N MET A 138 -9.21 7.16 -7.33
CA MET A 138 -9.82 5.84 -7.33
C MET A 138 -10.69 5.67 -6.10
N LEU A 139 -11.93 5.26 -6.30
CA LEU A 139 -12.90 4.92 -5.26
C LEU A 139 -13.42 3.51 -5.51
N VAL A 140 -13.83 2.83 -4.44
CA VAL A 140 -14.57 1.57 -4.49
C VAL A 140 -15.95 1.78 -3.87
N ASP A 141 -17.00 1.66 -4.67
CA ASP A 141 -18.38 1.81 -4.20
C ASP A 141 -18.88 0.58 -3.42
N ARG A 142 -20.06 0.69 -2.79
CA ARG A 142 -20.67 -0.40 -1.99
C ARG A 142 -20.81 -1.73 -2.73
N GLY A 143 -20.94 -1.68 -4.05
CA GLY A 143 -21.01 -2.86 -4.90
C GLY A 143 -19.66 -3.53 -5.13
N GLY A 144 -18.55 -2.89 -4.77
CA GLY A 144 -17.20 -3.30 -5.13
C GLY A 144 -16.81 -2.85 -6.54
N VAL A 145 -17.50 -1.85 -7.11
CA VAL A 145 -17.18 -1.29 -8.43
C VAL A 145 -16.19 -0.14 -8.26
N ILE A 146 -15.15 -0.14 -9.09
CA ILE A 146 -14.14 0.90 -9.13
C ILE A 146 -14.70 2.11 -9.87
N ARG A 147 -14.63 3.28 -9.24
CA ARG A 147 -14.92 4.58 -9.85
C ARG A 147 -13.63 5.36 -9.95
N LEU A 148 -13.30 5.77 -11.17
CA LEU A 148 -12.22 6.70 -11.45
C LEU A 148 -12.80 8.09 -11.69
N ASP A 149 -12.35 9.05 -10.89
CA ASP A 149 -12.78 10.44 -10.95
C ASP A 149 -11.61 11.36 -11.30
N ARG A 150 -11.62 11.87 -12.54
CA ARG A 150 -10.64 12.84 -13.05
C ARG A 150 -11.06 14.30 -12.84
N LEU A 151 -12.32 14.54 -12.47
CA LEU A 151 -12.87 15.88 -12.35
C LEU A 151 -12.67 16.45 -10.94
N ALA A 152 -12.62 15.59 -9.93
CA ALA A 152 -12.24 15.98 -8.59
C ALA A 152 -10.82 16.60 -8.54
N ALA A 153 -10.71 17.66 -7.75
CA ALA A 153 -9.45 18.34 -7.49
C ALA A 153 -8.49 17.43 -6.69
N PRO A 154 -7.17 17.58 -6.85
CA PRO A 154 -6.19 16.85 -6.04
C PRO A 154 -6.41 17.06 -4.54
N VAL A 155 -6.22 16.00 -3.75
CA VAL A 155 -6.31 16.04 -2.29
C VAL A 155 -4.91 15.96 -1.71
N GLY A 156 -4.51 16.92 -0.89
CA GLY A 156 -3.14 16.99 -0.35
C GLY A 156 -2.06 17.08 -1.42
N GLY A 157 -2.39 17.61 -2.61
CA GLY A 157 -1.49 17.67 -3.77
C GLY A 157 -1.40 16.37 -4.58
N HIS A 158 -2.18 15.33 -4.23
CA HIS A 158 -2.14 14.03 -4.88
C HIS A 158 -3.42 13.73 -5.66
N ARG A 159 -3.25 13.11 -6.84
CA ARG A 159 -4.32 12.49 -7.63
C ARG A 159 -3.74 11.34 -8.47
N PRO A 160 -3.90 10.07 -8.05
CA PRO A 160 -4.74 9.60 -6.94
C PRO A 160 -4.20 9.98 -5.57
N ALA A 161 -5.11 10.30 -4.64
CA ALA A 161 -4.82 10.42 -3.21
C ALA A 161 -5.33 9.18 -2.46
N VAL A 162 -4.55 8.70 -1.50
CA VAL A 162 -4.88 7.56 -0.64
C VAL A 162 -6.10 7.87 0.22
N ASP A 163 -6.19 9.11 0.74
CA ASP A 163 -7.34 9.57 1.52
C ASP A 163 -8.67 9.36 0.79
N VAL A 164 -8.71 9.60 -0.53
CA VAL A 164 -9.94 9.46 -1.32
C VAL A 164 -10.33 7.99 -1.47
N LEU A 165 -9.37 7.10 -1.71
CA LEU A 165 -9.62 5.66 -1.74
C LEU A 165 -10.11 5.14 -0.38
N PHE A 166 -9.45 5.56 0.70
CA PHE A 166 -9.80 5.11 2.05
C PHE A 166 -11.18 5.62 2.47
N ARG A 167 -11.52 6.89 2.23
CA ARG A 167 -12.86 7.42 2.53
C ARG A 167 -13.97 6.69 1.79
N SER A 168 -13.70 6.18 0.58
CA SER A 168 -14.70 5.38 -0.15
C SER A 168 -15.08 4.09 0.59
N LEU A 169 -14.18 3.55 1.43
CA LEU A 169 -14.47 2.37 2.24
C LEU A 169 -15.40 2.65 3.42
N CYS A 170 -15.56 3.90 3.86
CA CYS A 170 -16.48 4.25 4.96
C CYS A 170 -17.94 3.88 4.65
N GLN A 171 -18.29 3.75 3.36
CA GLN A 171 -19.63 3.36 2.93
C GLN A 171 -19.87 1.84 2.94
N GLN A 172 -18.83 1.03 3.18
CA GLN A 172 -18.88 -0.42 3.10
C GLN A 172 -19.43 -1.05 4.40
N PRO A 173 -20.09 -2.22 4.31
CA PRO A 173 -20.42 -2.98 5.51
C PRO A 173 -19.15 -3.29 6.32
N SER A 174 -19.18 -2.96 7.61
CA SER A 174 -18.06 -3.21 8.54
C SER A 174 -17.69 -4.70 8.58
N GLY A 175 -16.41 -4.96 8.79
CA GLY A 175 -15.85 -6.32 8.86
C GLY A 175 -15.70 -7.05 7.52
N ARG A 176 -15.93 -6.40 6.36
CA ARG A 176 -15.67 -6.99 5.03
C ARG A 176 -14.57 -6.30 4.22
N VAL A 177 -14.01 -5.21 4.75
CA VAL A 177 -12.95 -4.44 4.10
C VAL A 177 -11.84 -4.08 5.09
N ALA A 178 -10.66 -3.81 4.55
CA ALA A 178 -9.49 -3.36 5.30
C ALA A 178 -8.77 -2.22 4.55
N ALA A 179 -8.02 -1.41 5.29
CA ALA A 179 -7.14 -0.39 4.74
C ALA A 179 -5.71 -0.61 5.23
N VAL A 180 -4.75 -0.52 4.32
CA VAL A 180 -3.32 -0.69 4.60
C VAL A 180 -2.56 0.53 4.12
N LEU A 181 -1.79 1.16 5.02
CA LEU A 181 -0.93 2.30 4.69
C LEU A 181 0.54 1.87 4.79
N LEU A 182 1.21 1.85 3.64
CA LEU A 182 2.59 1.42 3.50
C LEU A 182 3.56 2.62 3.46
N SER A 183 4.85 2.31 3.35
CA SER A 183 5.96 3.25 3.24
C SER A 183 5.66 4.40 2.27
N GLY A 184 6.03 5.60 2.70
CA GLY A 184 5.79 6.81 1.94
C GLY A 184 6.07 8.07 2.73
N MET A 185 6.36 9.16 2.03
CA MET A 185 6.51 10.50 2.61
C MET A 185 5.15 11.16 2.83
N GLY A 186 5.06 12.09 3.77
CA GLY A 186 3.86 12.90 4.02
C GLY A 186 2.85 12.19 4.92
N SER A 187 1.58 12.51 4.75
CA SER A 187 0.50 12.02 5.63
C SER A 187 -0.77 11.63 4.89
N ASP A 188 -0.73 11.53 3.55
CA ASP A 188 -1.90 11.11 2.78
C ASP A 188 -2.34 9.69 3.19
N GLY A 189 -3.66 9.50 3.33
CA GLY A 189 -4.27 8.28 3.86
C GLY A 189 -4.40 8.25 5.38
N ALA A 190 -3.62 9.03 6.14
CA ALA A 190 -3.63 8.95 7.60
C ALA A 190 -4.94 9.46 8.22
N GLU A 191 -5.52 10.52 7.66
CA GLU A 191 -6.78 11.10 8.15
C GLU A 191 -7.96 10.18 7.82
N ALA A 192 -8.07 9.74 6.57
CA ALA A 192 -9.10 8.80 6.17
C ALA A 192 -8.98 7.45 6.90
N MET A 193 -7.75 6.99 7.21
CA MET A 193 -7.55 5.79 8.03
C MET A 193 -8.10 5.98 9.45
N ALA A 194 -8.03 7.19 10.03
CA ALA A 194 -8.60 7.47 11.34
C ALA A 194 -10.14 7.43 11.30
N GLU A 195 -10.75 7.94 10.23
CA GLU A 195 -12.19 7.81 9.96
C GLU A 195 -12.60 6.34 9.86
N LEU A 196 -11.83 5.54 9.12
CA LEU A 196 -12.05 4.09 8.99
C LEU A 196 -11.92 3.34 10.32
N ARG A 197 -10.95 3.71 11.15
CA ARG A 197 -10.78 3.12 12.49
C ARG A 197 -11.99 3.38 13.37
N LYS A 198 -12.55 4.59 13.34
CA LYS A 198 -13.80 4.94 14.04
C LYS A 198 -15.00 4.16 13.50
N ALA A 199 -15.00 3.83 12.21
CA ALA A 199 -16.01 3.00 11.55
C ALA A 199 -15.82 1.48 11.76
N ASN A 200 -14.92 1.06 12.65
CA ASN A 200 -14.58 -0.36 12.91
C ASN A 200 -14.08 -1.14 11.67
N VAL A 201 -13.41 -0.45 10.76
CA VAL A 201 -12.68 -1.08 9.65
C VAL A 201 -11.30 -1.52 10.14
N LEU A 202 -10.80 -2.66 9.65
CA LEU A 202 -9.45 -3.10 9.94
C LEU A 202 -8.45 -2.17 9.25
N THR A 203 -7.67 -1.44 10.06
CA THR A 203 -6.65 -0.49 9.59
C THR A 203 -5.27 -0.96 10.01
N ILE A 204 -4.33 -1.02 9.06
CA ILE A 204 -2.99 -1.53 9.33
C ILE A 204 -1.98 -0.56 8.73
N ALA A 205 -0.99 -0.16 9.52
CA ALA A 205 0.15 0.62 9.03
C ALA A 205 1.38 -0.29 8.90
N GLN A 206 2.26 0.02 7.95
CA GLN A 206 3.58 -0.59 7.91
C GLN A 206 4.41 -0.14 9.12
N ASN A 207 5.09 -1.07 9.78
CA ASN A 207 5.96 -0.71 10.92
C ASN A 207 7.23 0.04 10.46
N GLU A 208 7.80 0.83 11.36
CA GLU A 208 8.96 1.68 11.09
C GLU A 208 10.17 0.89 10.57
N ALA A 209 10.47 -0.24 11.21
CA ALA A 209 11.65 -1.06 10.92
C ALA A 209 11.67 -1.64 9.49
N SER A 210 10.52 -1.70 8.80
CA SER A 210 10.43 -2.17 7.41
C SER A 210 10.18 -1.06 6.40
N CYS A 211 9.94 0.19 6.83
CA CYS A 211 9.67 1.28 5.92
C CYS A 211 10.97 1.81 5.30
N ALA A 212 10.97 2.04 3.99
CA ALA A 212 12.00 2.86 3.37
C ALA A 212 11.86 4.34 3.77
N VAL A 213 10.60 4.81 3.88
CA VAL A 213 10.25 6.15 4.38
C VAL A 213 9.06 6.03 5.33
N PHE A 214 9.31 6.28 6.62
CA PHE A 214 8.31 6.19 7.68
C PHE A 214 7.57 7.54 7.89
N GLY A 215 6.96 8.08 6.82
CA GLY A 215 6.16 9.30 6.86
C GLY A 215 4.66 8.99 7.01
N MET A 216 4.06 8.46 5.95
CA MET A 216 2.62 8.13 5.91
C MET A 216 2.23 7.15 7.03
N PRO A 217 2.96 6.03 7.26
CA PRO A 217 2.62 5.13 8.36
C PRO A 217 2.75 5.78 9.74
N ARG A 218 3.77 6.62 9.96
CA ARG A 218 3.95 7.40 11.21
C ARG A 218 2.76 8.33 11.45
N ALA A 219 2.35 9.08 10.43
CA ALA A 219 1.22 9.99 10.52
C ALA A 219 -0.10 9.28 10.89
N ALA A 220 -0.29 8.03 10.45
CA ALA A 220 -1.44 7.21 10.85
C ALA A 220 -1.31 6.68 12.28
N ILE A 221 -0.12 6.23 12.69
CA ILE A 221 0.13 5.72 14.04
C ILE A 221 -0.04 6.84 15.08
N ASP A 222 0.50 8.03 14.83
CA ASP A 222 0.39 9.19 15.73
C ASP A 222 -1.08 9.62 15.93
N ARG A 223 -1.92 9.43 14.90
CA ARG A 223 -3.38 9.67 14.95
C ARG A 223 -4.17 8.55 15.62
N ARG A 224 -3.52 7.47 16.08
CA ARG A 224 -4.16 6.23 16.54
C ARG A 224 -5.10 5.64 15.47
N ALA A 225 -4.78 5.88 14.21
CA ALA A 225 -5.57 5.44 13.06
C ALA A 225 -5.32 3.96 12.73
N ALA A 226 -4.11 3.46 12.99
CA ALA A 226 -3.75 2.07 12.75
C ALA A 226 -4.16 1.17 13.93
N ALA A 227 -4.89 0.09 13.65
CA ALA A 227 -5.16 -0.97 14.61
C ALA A 227 -3.91 -1.82 14.87
N TYR A 228 -3.10 -2.03 13.84
CA TYR A 228 -1.86 -2.79 13.89
C TYR A 228 -0.75 -2.06 13.15
N ALA A 229 0.49 -2.19 13.64
CA ALA A 229 1.70 -1.78 12.94
C ALA A 229 2.56 -3.02 12.67
N LEU A 230 2.64 -3.44 11.40
CA LEU A 230 3.21 -4.75 11.01
C LEU A 230 4.15 -4.62 9.81
N ALA A 231 5.06 -5.57 9.63
CA ALA A 231 5.87 -5.66 8.42
C ALA A 231 5.01 -6.20 7.25
N PRO A 232 5.28 -5.83 5.98
CA PRO A 232 4.44 -6.22 4.85
C PRO A 232 4.11 -7.72 4.75
N PRO A 233 5.05 -8.65 5.01
CA PRO A 233 4.72 -10.08 5.00
C PRO A 233 3.73 -10.50 6.10
N GLN A 234 3.76 -9.84 7.26
CA GLN A 234 2.81 -10.08 8.34
C GLN A 234 1.42 -9.54 7.98
N ILE A 235 1.37 -8.39 7.32
CA ILE A 235 0.13 -7.80 6.79
C ILE A 235 -0.51 -8.77 5.79
N GLY A 236 0.25 -9.25 4.81
CA GLY A 236 -0.24 -10.20 3.79
C GLY A 236 -0.85 -11.46 4.41
N ARG A 237 -0.15 -12.09 5.37
CA ARG A 237 -0.65 -13.28 6.08
C ARG A 237 -1.93 -13.01 6.89
N LEU A 238 -2.02 -11.85 7.55
CA LEU A 238 -3.22 -11.45 8.29
C LEU A 238 -4.42 -11.31 7.34
N LEU A 239 -4.23 -10.62 6.22
CA LEU A 239 -5.28 -10.42 5.22
C LEU A 239 -5.70 -11.73 4.54
N ALA A 240 -4.76 -12.64 4.27
CA ALA A 240 -5.05 -13.96 3.72
C ALA A 240 -5.96 -14.79 4.65
N ARG A 241 -5.64 -14.81 5.95
CA ARG A 241 -6.46 -15.48 6.97
C ARG A 241 -7.84 -14.84 7.09
N ALA A 242 -7.91 -13.51 7.06
CA ALA A 242 -9.15 -12.75 7.10
C ALA A 242 -10.05 -13.00 5.87
N GLY A 243 -9.45 -13.26 4.70
CA GLY A 243 -10.12 -13.56 3.44
C GLY A 243 -10.49 -15.04 3.24
N GLY A 244 -10.42 -15.87 4.29
CA GLY A 244 -10.87 -17.27 4.23
C GLY A 244 -9.89 -18.24 3.57
N ALA A 245 -8.63 -17.85 3.32
CA ALA A 245 -7.63 -18.77 2.81
C ALA A 245 -7.22 -19.77 3.90
N ARG A 246 -7.45 -21.07 3.66
CA ARG A 246 -6.78 -22.15 4.39
C ARG A 246 -5.35 -22.24 3.86
N GLN A 247 -4.36 -22.05 4.73
CA GLN A 247 -2.93 -22.18 4.42
C GLN A 247 -2.61 -23.59 3.94
#